data_AF-X6MIA6-F1
#
_entry.id   AF-X6MIA6-F1
#
_cell.length_a   1.000
_cell.length_b   1.000
_cell.length_c   1.000
_cell.angle_alpha   90.00
_cell.angle_beta   90.00
_cell.angle_gamma   90.00
#
_symmetry.space_group_name_H-M   'P 1'
#
loop_
_entity.id
_entity.type
_entity.pdbx_description
1 polymer ?
#
loop_
_entity_poly.entity_id
_entity_poly.type
_entity_poly.pdbx_seq_one_letter_code
_entity_poly.pdbx_strand_id
1 'polypeptide(L)'
;MRLRREENRTKKTRNGFLVLLILVVLCYFLMLLLDYGISTLGLNKVSDETNAKRNGEMFGDASKGTKDQDRSTYLQQKFRYEYGEMIRSKLETRDVKLPSDMETLSLLSDVYTRENEGINFIQVGACDGNFLASNDPVQRLLQNSHWHGVLMEPVPFLFEKLQANVESSMASAKQRLYLMNAALSSANGPQAFYVVNDEFAKEKPEETHALKYQIGSFNKNHIVKHLSKLQRRNELQFDVDHYIDTVTVRGVTPDTVVHEFKQSNLAVRDGTIDVLLIDAEGYDFIVLKSFMNIAHLRPPVIIYENLHLSANDKQQAQDLLVANGYTVWTVRWNSIGVKIADI
;
A
#
# COMPACT_ATOMS: atom_id res chain seq x y z
N MET A 1 -1.61 19.74 -51.70
CA MET A 1 -0.49 19.25 -50.86
C MET A 1 -0.88 18.91 -49.41
N ARG A 2 -1.86 19.57 -48.76
CA ARG A 2 -2.27 19.25 -47.37
C ARG A 2 -3.00 17.91 -47.21
N LEU A 3 -3.93 17.57 -48.12
CA LEU A 3 -4.72 16.33 -48.04
C LEU A 3 -3.88 15.03 -48.11
N ARG A 4 -2.85 14.98 -48.98
CA ARG A 4 -1.92 13.84 -49.07
C ARG A 4 -1.05 13.64 -47.81
N ARG A 5 -0.85 14.67 -46.98
CA ARG A 5 -0.08 14.56 -45.73
C ARG A 5 -0.91 13.98 -44.60
N GLU A 6 -2.22 14.26 -44.55
CA GLU A 6 -3.13 13.68 -43.54
C GLU A 6 -3.40 12.20 -43.80
N GLU A 7 -3.58 11.80 -45.06
CA GLU A 7 -3.82 10.42 -45.46
C GLU A 7 -2.62 9.48 -45.20
N ASN A 8 -1.40 10.01 -45.36
CA ASN A 8 -0.18 9.28 -45.00
C ASN A 8 0.05 9.21 -43.49
N ARG A 9 -0.45 10.20 -42.72
CA ARG A 9 -0.33 10.22 -41.26
C ARG A 9 -1.28 9.21 -40.62
N THR A 10 -2.51 9.10 -41.13
CA THR A 10 -3.51 8.11 -40.69
C THR A 10 -3.13 6.68 -41.09
N LYS A 11 -2.54 6.44 -42.27
CA LYS A 11 -1.99 5.12 -42.62
C LYS A 11 -0.82 4.71 -41.72
N LYS A 12 0.07 5.65 -41.35
CA LYS A 12 1.22 5.37 -40.47
C LYS A 12 0.78 5.05 -39.03
N THR A 13 -0.21 5.74 -38.49
CA THR A 13 -0.77 5.42 -37.17
C THR A 13 -1.55 4.11 -37.17
N ARG A 14 -2.32 3.81 -38.24
CA ARG A 14 -3.05 2.54 -38.35
C ARG A 14 -2.13 1.32 -38.48
N ASN A 15 -1.02 1.46 -39.20
CA ASN A 15 0.00 0.41 -39.28
C ASN A 15 0.76 0.24 -37.96
N GLY A 16 1.03 1.33 -37.21
CA GLY A 16 1.63 1.24 -35.88
C GLY A 16 0.73 0.51 -34.86
N PHE A 17 -0.57 0.76 -34.92
CA PHE A 17 -1.55 0.09 -34.05
C PHE A 17 -1.69 -1.41 -34.39
N LEU A 18 -1.64 -1.76 -35.68
CA LEU A 18 -1.69 -3.16 -36.11
C LEU A 18 -0.43 -3.94 -35.68
N VAL A 19 0.75 -3.32 -35.76
CA VAL A 19 2.00 -3.94 -35.28
C VAL A 19 1.97 -4.14 -33.76
N LEU A 20 1.46 -3.16 -33.01
CA LEU A 20 1.31 -3.28 -31.55
C LEU A 20 0.34 -4.40 -31.18
N LEU A 21 -0.79 -4.52 -31.87
CA LEU A 21 -1.77 -5.59 -31.65
C LEU A 21 -1.18 -6.98 -31.92
N ILE A 22 -0.40 -7.12 -33.00
CA ILE A 22 0.27 -8.38 -33.35
C ILE A 22 1.31 -8.76 -32.28
N LEU A 23 2.07 -7.79 -31.75
CA LEU A 23 3.04 -8.04 -30.68
C LEU A 23 2.37 -8.47 -29.37
N VAL A 24 1.24 -7.85 -29.01
CA VAL A 24 0.48 -8.23 -27.80
C VAL A 24 -0.09 -9.66 -27.93
N VAL A 25 -0.62 -10.02 -29.10
CA VAL A 25 -1.12 -11.38 -29.35
C VAL A 25 0.02 -12.41 -29.35
N LEU A 26 1.19 -12.08 -29.91
CA LEU A 26 2.38 -12.94 -29.86
C LEU A 26 2.89 -13.13 -28.44
N CYS A 27 2.93 -12.09 -27.61
CA CYS A 27 3.28 -12.20 -26.19
C CYS A 27 2.28 -13.06 -25.41
N TYR A 28 0.98 -12.92 -25.70
CA TYR A 28 -0.05 -13.75 -25.08
C TYR A 28 0.08 -15.23 -25.43
N PHE A 29 0.37 -15.56 -26.70
CA PHE A 29 0.65 -16.94 -27.12
C PHE A 29 1.96 -17.50 -26.54
N LEU A 30 2.99 -16.66 -26.37
CA LEU A 30 4.24 -17.08 -25.72
C LEU A 30 4.04 -17.42 -24.24
N MET A 31 3.17 -16.68 -23.55
CA MET A 31 2.80 -16.94 -22.15
C MET A 31 2.00 -18.24 -22.00
N LEU A 32 1.04 -18.49 -22.91
CA LEU A 32 0.27 -19.74 -22.92
C LEU A 32 1.13 -20.98 -23.22
N LEU A 33 2.19 -20.84 -24.03
CA LEU A 33 3.14 -21.95 -24.29
C LEU A 33 4.08 -22.22 -23.11
N LEU A 34 4.34 -21.24 -22.24
CA LEU A 34 5.12 -21.42 -21.01
C LEU A 34 4.29 -22.08 -19.90
N ASP A 35 2.99 -21.80 -19.82
CA ASP A 35 2.08 -22.42 -18.85
C ASP A 35 1.73 -23.89 -19.20
N TYR A 36 1.72 -24.27 -20.48
CA TYR A 36 1.49 -25.65 -20.89
C TYR A 36 2.72 -26.57 -20.79
N GLY A 37 3.90 -26.02 -20.45
CA GLY A 37 5.18 -26.74 -20.44
C GLY A 37 5.55 -27.41 -19.11
N ILE A 38 4.81 -27.17 -18.02
CA ILE A 38 5.13 -27.72 -16.69
C ILE A 38 3.89 -28.37 -16.08
N SER A 39 3.50 -29.52 -16.63
CA SER A 39 2.61 -30.44 -15.92
C SER A 39 2.85 -31.87 -16.37
N THR A 40 3.97 -32.45 -15.95
CA THR A 40 4.05 -33.91 -15.71
C THR A 40 5.06 -34.20 -14.60
N LEU A 41 4.70 -35.18 -13.75
CA LEU A 41 5.48 -35.91 -12.74
C LEU A 41 5.30 -35.50 -11.26
N GLY A 42 4.60 -36.36 -10.52
CA GLY A 42 5.16 -36.85 -9.24
C GLY A 42 4.26 -36.86 -8.00
N LEU A 43 3.36 -37.83 -7.96
CA LEU A 43 2.68 -38.47 -6.80
C LEU A 43 3.36 -38.48 -5.40
N ASN A 44 2.46 -38.59 -4.40
CA ASN A 44 2.55 -39.15 -3.03
C ASN A 44 3.01 -38.18 -1.91
N LYS A 45 2.44 -38.17 -0.69
CA LYS A 45 1.60 -39.13 0.04
C LYS A 45 0.85 -38.37 1.15
N VAL A 46 -0.43 -38.70 1.36
CA VAL A 46 -1.23 -38.27 2.52
C VAL A 46 -0.85 -39.12 3.73
N SER A 47 -0.63 -38.47 4.88
CA SER A 47 -0.77 -39.11 6.18
C SER A 47 -1.41 -38.13 7.15
N ASP A 48 -2.62 -38.50 7.58
CA ASP A 48 -3.33 -37.96 8.72
C ASP A 48 -2.45 -38.00 9.97
N GLU A 49 -2.40 -36.91 10.74
CA GLU A 49 -2.21 -37.02 12.18
C GLU A 49 -3.04 -35.99 12.94
N THR A 50 -3.75 -36.55 13.91
CA THR A 50 -4.85 -36.06 14.73
C THR A 50 -4.54 -34.83 15.60
N ASN A 51 -5.56 -33.98 15.69
CA ASN A 51 -5.81 -32.98 16.72
C ASN A 51 -5.63 -33.53 18.14
N ALA A 52 -4.79 -32.88 18.95
CA ALA A 52 -4.82 -32.98 20.41
C ALA A 52 -4.78 -31.58 21.04
N LYS A 53 -5.89 -31.22 21.69
CA LYS A 53 -6.04 -30.07 22.59
C LYS A 53 -4.89 -29.99 23.59
N ARG A 54 -4.33 -28.80 23.77
CA ARG A 54 -3.81 -28.35 25.08
C ARG A 54 -4.21 -26.90 25.33
N ASN A 55 -5.11 -26.74 26.28
CA ASN A 55 -5.19 -25.53 27.10
C ASN A 55 -3.86 -25.42 27.84
N GLY A 56 -3.13 -24.33 27.61
CA GLY A 56 -1.86 -24.01 28.25
C GLY A 56 -1.87 -22.53 28.63
N GLU A 57 -1.48 -22.27 29.87
CA GLU A 57 -1.69 -21.02 30.59
C GLU A 57 -0.93 -19.84 29.98
N MET A 58 -1.55 -18.67 30.14
CA MET A 58 -1.09 -17.37 29.69
C MET A 58 0.01 -16.85 30.65
N PHE A 59 1.21 -17.41 30.54
CA PHE A 59 2.44 -16.78 31.03
C PHE A 59 3.41 -16.68 29.85
N GLY A 60 3.41 -15.53 29.18
CA GLY A 60 4.40 -15.23 28.15
C GLY A 60 5.80 -15.28 28.77
N ASP A 61 6.68 -16.09 28.18
CA ASP A 61 8.08 -16.19 28.56
C ASP A 61 8.77 -14.84 28.32
N ALA A 62 8.98 -14.08 29.40
CA ALA A 62 9.61 -12.76 29.36
C ALA A 62 11.00 -12.80 28.68
N SER A 63 11.70 -13.94 28.71
CA SER A 63 13.00 -14.10 28.05
C SER A 63 12.91 -14.11 26.52
N LYS A 64 11.79 -14.60 25.96
CA LYS A 64 11.51 -14.56 24.52
C LYS A 64 11.23 -13.13 24.06
N GLY A 65 10.42 -12.39 24.83
CA GLY A 65 10.12 -10.99 24.53
C GLY A 65 11.37 -10.10 24.47
N THR A 66 12.31 -10.27 25.41
CA THR A 66 13.58 -9.52 25.40
C THR A 66 14.44 -9.86 24.18
N LYS A 67 14.54 -11.14 23.80
CA LYS A 67 15.32 -11.55 22.61
C LYS A 67 14.75 -11.00 21.31
N ASP A 68 13.43 -11.02 21.14
CA ASP A 68 12.77 -10.49 19.95
C ASP A 68 12.96 -8.96 19.85
N GLN A 69 12.91 -8.26 20.99
CA GLN A 69 13.17 -6.81 21.04
C GLN A 69 14.63 -6.46 20.69
N ASP A 70 15.59 -7.22 21.22
CA ASP A 70 17.01 -7.05 20.88
C ASP A 70 17.27 -7.32 19.39
N ARG A 71 16.64 -8.36 18.84
CA ARG A 71 16.75 -8.72 17.42
C ARG A 71 16.18 -7.63 16.52
N SER A 72 15.02 -7.10 16.87
CA SER A 72 14.37 -5.99 16.15
C SER A 72 15.25 -4.74 16.14
N THR A 73 15.87 -4.43 17.28
CA THR A 73 16.80 -3.30 17.40
C THR A 73 18.03 -3.48 16.50
N TYR A 74 18.63 -4.68 16.48
CA TYR A 74 19.75 -5.01 15.60
C TYR A 74 19.40 -4.83 14.12
N LEU A 75 18.27 -5.37 13.66
CA LEU A 75 17.84 -5.28 12.26
C LEU A 75 17.65 -3.82 11.83
N GLN A 76 17.00 -3.02 12.69
CA GLN A 76 16.79 -1.60 12.41
C GLN A 76 18.11 -0.82 12.34
N GLN A 77 19.08 -1.11 13.22
CA GLN A 77 20.41 -0.49 13.17
C GLN A 77 21.17 -0.88 11.91
N LYS A 78 21.13 -2.16 11.52
CA LYS A 78 21.76 -2.65 10.29
C LYS A 78 21.14 -1.98 9.05
N PHE A 79 19.81 -1.91 8.98
CA PHE A 79 19.11 -1.19 7.92
C PHE A 79 19.50 0.28 7.88
N ARG A 80 19.47 0.99 9.01
CA ARG A 80 19.87 2.41 9.13
C ARG A 80 21.27 2.68 8.58
N TYR A 81 22.22 1.79 8.90
CA TYR A 81 23.59 1.88 8.42
C TYR A 81 23.68 1.67 6.91
N GLU A 82 23.17 0.55 6.39
CA GLU A 82 23.23 0.24 4.95
C GLU A 82 22.46 1.27 4.10
N TYR A 83 21.39 1.84 4.65
CA TYR A 83 20.64 2.92 4.02
C TYR A 83 21.45 4.23 3.94
N GLY A 84 22.18 4.56 5.00
CA GLY A 84 23.12 5.68 5.02
C GLY A 84 24.22 5.53 3.96
N GLU A 85 24.79 4.33 3.83
CA GLU A 85 25.77 4.01 2.76
C GLU A 85 25.17 4.19 1.36
N MET A 86 23.92 3.74 1.15
CA MET A 86 23.23 3.90 -0.13
C MET A 86 23.04 5.38 -0.49
N ILE A 87 22.65 6.23 0.48
CA ILE A 87 22.56 7.68 0.26
C ILE A 87 23.94 8.25 -0.06
N ARG A 88 24.98 7.92 0.73
CA ARG A 88 26.34 8.45 0.53
C ARG A 88 26.87 8.12 -0.87
N SER A 89 26.72 6.88 -1.31
CA SER A 89 27.11 6.43 -2.65
C SER A 89 26.41 7.20 -3.78
N LYS A 90 25.11 7.47 -3.65
CA LYS A 90 24.37 8.28 -4.64
C LYS A 90 24.86 9.73 -4.68
N LEU A 91 25.13 10.33 -3.52
CA LEU A 91 25.68 11.69 -3.43
C LEU A 91 27.09 11.80 -4.04
N GLU A 92 27.95 10.80 -3.82
CA GLU A 92 29.32 10.75 -4.37
C GLU A 92 29.34 10.56 -5.90
N THR A 93 28.45 9.73 -6.43
CA THR A 93 28.35 9.44 -7.87
C THR A 93 27.66 10.53 -8.68
N ARG A 94 27.24 11.64 -8.04
CA ARG A 94 26.39 12.70 -8.61
C ARG A 94 25.08 12.15 -9.20
N ASP A 95 24.62 11.00 -8.75
CA ASP A 95 23.24 10.58 -8.98
C ASP A 95 22.35 11.47 -8.12
N VAL A 96 21.80 12.51 -8.75
CA VAL A 96 21.02 13.54 -8.05
C VAL A 96 19.71 12.98 -7.48
N LYS A 97 19.34 11.74 -7.82
CA LYS A 97 18.12 11.11 -7.33
C LYS A 97 18.38 10.32 -6.05
N LEU A 98 17.86 10.86 -4.95
CA LEU A 98 17.69 10.11 -3.71
C LEU A 98 16.89 8.81 -3.95
N PRO A 99 17.05 7.79 -3.09
CA PRO A 99 16.40 6.50 -3.28
C PRO A 99 14.88 6.61 -3.44
N SER A 100 14.34 5.81 -4.35
CA SER A 100 12.90 5.60 -4.52
C SER A 100 12.29 4.82 -3.35
N ASP A 101 10.96 4.81 -3.31
CA ASP A 101 10.15 3.95 -2.45
C ASP A 101 10.54 2.48 -2.65
N MET A 102 10.62 2.03 -3.90
CA MET A 102 11.02 0.66 -4.20
C MET A 102 12.47 0.33 -3.81
N GLU A 103 13.45 1.22 -4.07
CA GLU A 103 14.83 1.01 -3.62
C GLU A 103 14.89 0.91 -2.09
N THR A 104 14.10 1.73 -1.40
CA THR A 104 14.03 1.75 0.07
C THR A 104 13.47 0.44 0.63
N LEU A 105 12.34 0.01 0.11
CA LEU A 105 11.67 -1.21 0.55
C LEU A 105 12.46 -2.47 0.16
N SER A 106 13.12 -2.46 -1.01
CA SER A 106 14.02 -3.55 -1.42
C SER A 106 15.23 -3.67 -0.49
N LEU A 107 15.88 -2.57 -0.13
CA LEU A 107 17.01 -2.63 0.81
C LEU A 107 16.59 -3.16 2.18
N LEU A 108 15.44 -2.70 2.71
CA LEU A 108 14.87 -3.25 3.94
C LEU A 108 14.64 -4.76 3.83
N SER A 109 14.01 -5.18 2.71
CA SER A 109 13.76 -6.59 2.41
C SER A 109 15.04 -7.42 2.40
N ASP A 110 16.09 -6.93 1.74
CA ASP A 110 17.37 -7.63 1.61
C ASP A 110 18.10 -7.74 2.95
N VAL A 111 18.04 -6.71 3.80
CA VAL A 111 18.60 -6.74 5.17
C VAL A 111 17.93 -7.82 6.00
N TYR A 112 16.59 -7.84 6.02
CA TYR A 112 15.84 -8.77 6.88
C TYR A 112 15.90 -10.21 6.34
N THR A 113 15.81 -10.42 5.02
CA THR A 113 15.91 -11.75 4.42
C THR A 113 17.31 -12.37 4.62
N ARG A 114 18.41 -11.60 4.51
CA ARG A 114 19.76 -12.11 4.82
C ARG A 114 19.92 -12.58 6.26
N GLU A 115 19.14 -12.01 7.16
CA GLU A 115 19.10 -12.35 8.58
C GLU A 115 18.07 -13.44 8.90
N ASN A 116 17.35 -13.93 7.89
CA ASN A 116 16.23 -14.87 7.99
C ASN A 116 15.11 -14.38 8.91
N GLU A 117 14.81 -13.08 8.84
CA GLU A 117 13.83 -12.41 9.70
C GLU A 117 12.64 -11.89 8.89
N GLY A 118 11.48 -11.81 9.54
CA GLY A 118 10.26 -11.29 8.93
C GLY A 118 10.08 -9.78 9.09
N ILE A 119 9.38 -9.17 8.14
CA ILE A 119 9.03 -7.75 8.09
C ILE A 119 7.55 -7.60 8.39
N ASN A 120 7.19 -6.70 9.30
CA ASN A 120 5.81 -6.32 9.57
C ASN A 120 5.51 -4.97 8.93
N PHE A 121 4.47 -4.89 8.09
CA PHE A 121 4.01 -3.62 7.51
C PHE A 121 2.53 -3.34 7.80
N ILE A 122 2.17 -2.05 7.74
CA ILE A 122 0.78 -1.61 7.72
C ILE A 122 0.60 -0.75 6.48
N GLN A 123 -0.41 -1.09 5.67
CA GLN A 123 -0.91 -0.23 4.60
C GLN A 123 -2.26 0.35 4.98
N VAL A 124 -2.34 1.68 5.02
CA VAL A 124 -3.58 2.43 5.18
C VAL A 124 -4.02 2.91 3.81
N GLY A 125 -5.22 2.52 3.37
CA GLY A 125 -5.75 2.85 2.05
C GLY A 125 -5.40 1.81 0.99
N ALA A 126 -5.79 0.56 1.21
CA ALA A 126 -5.58 -0.52 0.25
C ALA A 126 -6.59 -0.53 -0.91
N CYS A 127 -7.66 0.30 -0.84
CA CYS A 127 -8.74 0.37 -1.83
C CYS A 127 -9.29 -1.03 -2.16
N ASP A 128 -9.40 -1.35 -3.45
CA ASP A 128 -9.88 -2.63 -3.95
C ASP A 128 -8.77 -3.68 -4.10
N GLY A 129 -7.51 -3.37 -3.76
CA GLY A 129 -6.38 -4.28 -3.90
C GLY A 129 -5.95 -4.57 -5.35
N ASN A 130 -6.39 -3.77 -6.33
CA ASN A 130 -5.92 -3.87 -7.73
C ASN A 130 -4.57 -3.15 -7.92
N PHE A 131 -3.55 -3.60 -7.21
CA PHE A 131 -2.26 -2.91 -7.12
C PHE A 131 -1.47 -2.83 -8.44
N LEU A 132 -1.74 -3.74 -9.39
CA LEU A 132 -1.15 -3.70 -10.74
C LEU A 132 -1.58 -2.43 -11.49
N ALA A 133 -2.83 -2.02 -11.32
CA ALA A 133 -3.39 -0.85 -11.99
C ALA A 133 -3.01 0.45 -11.26
N SER A 134 -2.77 0.42 -9.95
CA SER A 134 -2.42 1.59 -9.14
C SER A 134 -0.91 1.86 -9.02
N ASN A 135 -0.05 0.97 -9.55
CA ASN A 135 1.41 1.06 -9.41
C ASN A 135 1.86 1.10 -7.93
N ASP A 136 1.13 0.39 -7.08
CA ASP A 136 1.41 0.29 -5.64
C ASP A 136 2.55 -0.73 -5.39
N PRO A 137 3.57 -0.37 -4.59
CA PRO A 137 4.72 -1.23 -4.32
C PRO A 137 4.37 -2.57 -3.65
N VAL A 138 3.24 -2.67 -2.94
CA VAL A 138 2.88 -3.78 -2.04
C VAL A 138 2.92 -5.14 -2.74
N GLN A 139 2.39 -5.26 -3.96
CA GLN A 139 2.43 -6.52 -4.70
C GLN A 139 3.84 -7.06 -4.90
N ARG A 140 4.80 -6.18 -5.19
CA ARG A 140 6.20 -6.57 -5.38
C ARG A 140 6.84 -7.00 -4.06
N LEU A 141 6.48 -6.37 -2.95
CA LEU A 141 6.95 -6.76 -1.61
C LEU A 141 6.43 -8.15 -1.23
N LEU A 142 5.16 -8.42 -1.53
CA LEU A 142 4.50 -9.66 -1.16
C LEU A 142 5.01 -10.90 -1.92
N GLN A 143 5.76 -10.73 -3.02
CA GLN A 143 6.50 -11.82 -3.67
C GLN A 143 7.55 -12.45 -2.74
N ASN A 144 8.11 -11.67 -1.82
CA ASN A 144 9.01 -12.16 -0.80
C ASN A 144 8.20 -12.69 0.40
N SER A 145 8.42 -13.96 0.78
CA SER A 145 7.73 -14.65 1.86
C SER A 145 7.97 -14.08 3.26
N HIS A 146 8.97 -13.20 3.42
CA HIS A 146 9.29 -12.55 4.69
C HIS A 146 8.35 -11.38 5.05
N TRP A 147 7.51 -10.91 4.13
CA TRP A 147 6.59 -9.78 4.37
C TRP A 147 5.27 -10.21 5.01
N HIS A 148 4.92 -9.62 6.14
CA HIS A 148 3.67 -9.85 6.84
C HIS A 148 3.02 -8.50 7.10
N GLY A 149 1.70 -8.37 6.99
CA GLY A 149 1.14 -7.05 7.22
C GLY A 149 -0.36 -6.93 7.24
N VAL A 150 -0.77 -5.70 7.48
CA VAL A 150 -2.17 -5.28 7.53
C VAL A 150 -2.51 -4.49 6.27
N LEU A 151 -3.60 -4.86 5.59
CA LEU A 151 -4.19 -4.06 4.53
C LEU A 151 -5.51 -3.48 5.03
N MET A 152 -5.62 -2.15 5.08
CA MET A 152 -6.79 -1.45 5.60
C MET A 152 -7.59 -0.80 4.48
N GLU A 153 -8.89 -1.10 4.41
CA GLU A 153 -9.84 -0.41 3.53
C GLU A 153 -11.15 -0.15 4.31
N PRO A 154 -11.55 1.11 4.54
CA PRO A 154 -12.72 1.42 5.36
C PRO A 154 -14.07 1.17 4.68
N VAL A 155 -14.16 1.29 3.35
CA VAL A 155 -15.42 1.22 2.62
C VAL A 155 -15.81 -0.25 2.39
N PRO A 156 -16.95 -0.73 2.92
CA PRO A 156 -17.28 -2.16 2.92
C PRO A 156 -17.27 -2.82 1.53
N PHE A 157 -17.85 -2.19 0.52
CA PHE A 157 -17.90 -2.77 -0.83
C PHE A 157 -16.52 -2.78 -1.53
N LEU A 158 -15.61 -1.87 -1.17
CA LEU A 158 -14.22 -1.91 -1.65
C LEU A 158 -13.43 -2.96 -0.89
N PHE A 159 -13.68 -3.11 0.41
CA PHE A 159 -13.07 -4.15 1.21
C PHE A 159 -13.42 -5.56 0.71
N GLU A 160 -14.66 -5.81 0.30
CA GLU A 160 -15.05 -7.07 -0.34
C GLU A 160 -14.25 -7.33 -1.63
N LYS A 161 -14.02 -6.30 -2.45
CA LYS A 161 -13.16 -6.40 -3.65
C LYS A 161 -11.71 -6.66 -3.28
N LEU A 162 -11.18 -5.99 -2.25
CA LEU A 162 -9.84 -6.24 -1.70
C LEU A 162 -9.68 -7.70 -1.29
N GLN A 163 -10.65 -8.26 -0.55
CA GLN A 163 -10.62 -9.67 -0.17
C GLN A 163 -10.58 -10.59 -1.39
N ALA A 164 -11.44 -10.34 -2.39
CA ALA A 164 -11.48 -11.13 -3.63
C ALA A 164 -10.17 -11.03 -4.44
N ASN A 165 -9.57 -9.83 -4.52
CA ASN A 165 -8.32 -9.60 -5.24
C ASN A 165 -7.13 -10.22 -4.51
N VAL A 166 -7.07 -10.15 -3.18
CA VAL A 166 -6.05 -10.85 -2.39
C VAL A 166 -6.18 -12.37 -2.55
N GLU A 167 -7.41 -12.91 -2.50
CA GLU A 167 -7.63 -14.35 -2.65
C GLU A 167 -7.23 -14.85 -4.04
N SER A 168 -7.59 -14.12 -5.10
CA SER A 168 -7.36 -14.54 -6.49
C SER A 168 -5.95 -14.24 -7.01
N SER A 169 -5.35 -13.12 -6.60
CA SER A 169 -4.10 -12.61 -7.19
C SER A 169 -2.90 -12.73 -6.24
N MET A 170 -3.12 -13.08 -4.97
CA MET A 170 -2.06 -13.16 -3.94
C MET A 170 -2.16 -14.44 -3.09
N ALA A 171 -2.49 -15.56 -3.73
CA ALA A 171 -2.73 -16.82 -3.04
C ALA A 171 -1.58 -17.27 -2.11
N SER A 172 -0.32 -16.94 -2.44
CA SER A 172 0.85 -17.25 -1.60
C SER A 172 1.07 -16.26 -0.44
N ALA A 173 0.56 -15.04 -0.55
CA ALA A 173 0.72 -14.00 0.47
C ALA A 173 -0.44 -13.93 1.45
N LYS A 174 -1.64 -14.41 1.10
CA LYS A 174 -2.84 -14.31 1.95
C LYS A 174 -2.67 -14.88 3.36
N GLN A 175 -1.84 -15.92 3.53
CA GLN A 175 -1.53 -16.52 4.84
C GLN A 175 -0.63 -15.64 5.72
N ARG A 176 -0.22 -14.47 5.24
CA ARG A 176 0.64 -13.49 5.93
C ARG A 176 -0.02 -12.10 6.00
N LEU A 177 -1.26 -11.98 5.53
CA LEU A 177 -1.98 -10.72 5.42
C LEU A 177 -3.20 -10.71 6.35
N TYR A 178 -3.28 -9.67 7.17
CA TYR A 178 -4.46 -9.35 7.95
C TYR A 178 -5.26 -8.26 7.23
N LEU A 179 -6.45 -8.61 6.74
CA LEU A 179 -7.32 -7.65 6.06
C LEU A 179 -8.26 -7.00 7.08
N MET A 180 -8.24 -5.67 7.17
CA MET A 180 -9.01 -4.92 8.14
C MET A 180 -9.99 -3.95 7.46
N ASN A 181 -11.30 -4.21 7.61
CA ASN A 181 -12.33 -3.26 7.18
C ASN A 181 -12.49 -2.14 8.21
N ALA A 182 -11.59 -1.15 8.17
CA ALA A 182 -11.60 -0.05 9.11
C ALA A 182 -10.91 1.20 8.56
N ALA A 183 -11.35 2.36 9.05
CA ALA A 183 -10.70 3.64 8.83
C ALA A 183 -9.80 3.97 10.02
N LEU A 184 -8.57 4.40 9.76
CA LEU A 184 -7.72 4.91 10.83
C LEU A 184 -8.24 6.27 11.31
N SER A 185 -8.42 6.41 12.62
CA SER A 185 -9.08 7.55 13.23
C SER A 185 -8.53 7.83 14.63
N SER A 186 -8.99 8.92 15.26
CA SER A 186 -8.55 9.30 16.61
C SER A 186 -9.16 8.45 17.73
N ALA A 187 -10.21 7.66 17.45
CA ALA A 187 -10.89 6.85 18.46
C ALA A 187 -11.54 5.62 17.84
N ASN A 188 -11.65 4.54 18.62
CA ASN A 188 -12.35 3.34 18.18
C ASN A 188 -13.87 3.57 18.15
N GLY A 189 -14.55 3.01 17.15
CA GLY A 189 -16.01 2.99 17.08
C GLY A 189 -16.57 3.36 15.71
N PRO A 190 -17.89 3.33 15.53
CA PRO A 190 -18.52 3.71 14.27
C PRO A 190 -18.26 5.19 13.98
N GLN A 191 -17.91 5.50 12.73
CA GLN A 191 -17.68 6.86 12.24
C GLN A 191 -18.42 7.07 10.91
N ALA A 192 -18.92 8.28 10.70
CA ALA A 192 -19.46 8.66 9.39
C ALA A 192 -18.29 8.83 8.40
N PHE A 193 -18.46 8.27 7.21
CA PHE A 193 -17.50 8.36 6.12
C PHE A 193 -18.26 8.64 4.84
N TYR A 194 -17.72 9.52 4.01
CA TYR A 194 -18.35 9.93 2.75
C TYR A 194 -17.70 9.17 1.61
N VAL A 195 -18.51 8.73 0.65
CA VAL A 195 -18.06 8.00 -0.54
C VAL A 195 -18.78 8.48 -1.78
N VAL A 196 -18.19 8.27 -2.95
CA VAL A 196 -18.89 8.41 -4.22
C VAL A 196 -19.80 7.19 -4.39
N ASN A 197 -21.07 7.43 -4.70
CA ASN A 197 -22.06 6.36 -4.83
C ASN A 197 -22.08 5.73 -6.23
N ASP A 198 -22.76 4.59 -6.36
CA ASP A 198 -22.82 3.82 -7.61
C ASP A 198 -23.53 4.55 -8.75
N GLU A 199 -24.36 5.55 -8.46
CA GLU A 199 -25.04 6.34 -9.50
C GLU A 199 -24.02 7.13 -10.31
N PHE A 200 -22.96 7.63 -9.67
CA PHE A 200 -21.85 8.28 -10.36
C PHE A 200 -21.18 7.34 -11.35
N ALA A 201 -20.84 6.12 -10.94
CA ALA A 201 -20.19 5.15 -11.81
C ALA A 201 -21.09 4.69 -12.98
N LYS A 202 -22.41 4.66 -12.79
CA LYS A 202 -23.40 4.35 -13.84
C LYS A 202 -23.52 5.48 -14.86
N GLU A 203 -23.54 6.73 -14.40
CA GLU A 203 -23.58 7.90 -15.29
C GLU A 203 -22.24 8.11 -16.01
N LYS A 204 -21.13 7.83 -15.32
CA LYS A 204 -19.75 8.09 -15.74
C LYS A 204 -18.91 6.81 -15.80
N PRO A 205 -19.25 5.84 -16.67
CA PRO A 205 -18.54 4.57 -16.74
C PRO A 205 -17.07 4.74 -17.16
N GLU A 206 -16.78 5.70 -18.05
CA GLU A 206 -15.45 5.99 -18.60
C GLU A 206 -14.56 6.83 -17.68
N GLU A 207 -15.08 7.32 -16.56
CA GLU A 207 -14.31 8.14 -15.63
C GLU A 207 -13.27 7.30 -14.88
N THR A 208 -12.27 7.97 -14.33
CA THR A 208 -11.11 7.29 -13.72
C THR A 208 -11.53 6.40 -12.55
N HIS A 209 -10.78 5.31 -12.35
CA HIS A 209 -10.96 4.43 -11.19
C HIS A 209 -10.85 5.22 -9.88
N ALA A 210 -9.87 6.13 -9.80
CA ALA A 210 -9.66 6.99 -8.64
C ALA A 210 -10.90 7.81 -8.27
N LEU A 211 -11.53 8.47 -9.24
CA LEU A 211 -12.68 9.33 -8.96
C LEU A 211 -13.93 8.52 -8.57
N LYS A 212 -14.04 7.27 -9.05
CA LYS A 212 -15.15 6.38 -8.72
C LYS A 212 -14.98 5.71 -7.35
N TYR A 213 -13.75 5.41 -6.92
CA TYR A 213 -13.53 4.46 -5.82
C TYR A 213 -12.52 4.91 -4.77
N GLN A 214 -11.57 5.79 -5.07
CA GLN A 214 -10.45 6.07 -4.15
C GLN A 214 -10.67 7.31 -3.29
N ILE A 215 -11.47 8.28 -3.72
CA ILE A 215 -11.60 9.59 -3.04
C ILE A 215 -12.51 9.61 -1.79
N GLY A 216 -12.77 8.46 -1.16
CA GLY A 216 -13.56 8.37 0.07
C GLY A 216 -12.90 9.14 1.23
N SER A 217 -13.68 9.78 2.11
CA SER A 217 -13.09 10.63 3.17
C SER A 217 -13.99 10.83 4.38
N PHE A 218 -13.39 11.13 5.54
CA PHE A 218 -14.09 11.70 6.70
C PHE A 218 -14.60 13.13 6.45
N ASN A 219 -14.09 13.81 5.42
CA ASN A 219 -14.49 15.17 5.07
C ASN A 219 -15.28 15.17 3.76
N LYS A 220 -16.60 15.35 3.82
CA LYS A 220 -17.47 15.44 2.62
C LYS A 220 -16.94 16.45 1.59
N ASN A 221 -16.37 17.57 2.04
CA ASN A 221 -15.86 18.61 1.15
C ASN A 221 -14.67 18.14 0.29
N HIS A 222 -13.96 17.09 0.71
CA HIS A 222 -12.92 16.46 -0.10
C HIS A 222 -13.53 15.91 -1.40
N ILE A 223 -14.60 15.11 -1.30
CA ILE A 223 -15.29 14.55 -2.47
C ILE A 223 -15.91 15.66 -3.31
N VAL A 224 -16.57 16.62 -2.65
CA VAL A 224 -17.18 17.78 -3.34
C VAL A 224 -16.15 18.52 -4.18
N LYS A 225 -14.95 18.76 -3.66
CA LYS A 225 -13.85 19.43 -4.39
C LYS A 225 -13.50 18.69 -5.68
N HIS A 226 -13.47 17.36 -5.67
CA HIS A 226 -13.13 16.54 -6.83
C HIS A 226 -14.26 16.53 -7.86
N LEU A 227 -15.50 16.27 -7.43
CA LEU A 227 -16.68 16.21 -8.32
C LEU A 227 -17.09 17.59 -8.87
N SER A 228 -16.84 18.68 -8.14
CA SER A 228 -17.14 20.06 -8.60
C SER A 228 -16.44 20.42 -9.92
N LYS A 229 -15.33 19.75 -10.28
CA LYS A 229 -14.68 19.94 -11.58
C LYS A 229 -15.56 19.44 -12.74
N LEU A 230 -16.31 18.37 -12.54
CA LEU A 230 -17.27 17.85 -13.53
C LEU A 230 -18.53 18.73 -13.57
N GLN A 231 -19.02 19.13 -12.40
CA GLN A 231 -20.17 20.07 -12.31
C GLN A 231 -19.91 21.36 -13.09
N ARG A 232 -18.75 22.01 -12.90
CA ARG A 232 -18.41 23.25 -13.61
C ARG A 232 -18.29 23.08 -15.12
N ARG A 233 -18.05 21.86 -15.60
CA ARG A 233 -18.01 21.51 -17.02
C ARG A 233 -19.39 21.10 -17.56
N ASN A 234 -20.44 21.18 -16.74
CA ASN A 234 -21.79 20.67 -17.03
C ASN A 234 -21.77 19.20 -17.44
N GLU A 235 -20.87 18.42 -16.84
CA GLU A 235 -20.74 17.00 -17.13
C GLU A 235 -21.61 16.15 -16.19
N LEU A 236 -22.18 16.70 -15.11
CA LEU A 236 -23.06 15.95 -14.21
C LEU A 236 -24.52 16.26 -14.48
N GLN A 237 -25.37 15.23 -14.46
CA GLN A 237 -26.82 15.37 -14.58
C GLN A 237 -27.46 16.03 -13.35
N PHE A 238 -26.94 15.73 -12.17
CA PHE A 238 -27.43 16.23 -10.89
C PHE A 238 -26.39 17.07 -10.17
N ASP A 239 -26.78 17.73 -9.08
CA ASP A 239 -25.83 18.41 -8.21
C ASP A 239 -24.88 17.41 -7.53
N VAL A 240 -23.67 17.86 -7.22
CA VAL A 240 -22.60 17.03 -6.63
C VAL A 240 -23.06 16.20 -5.43
N ASP A 241 -23.93 16.75 -4.57
CA ASP A 241 -24.43 16.06 -3.37
C ASP A 241 -25.24 14.80 -3.67
N HIS A 242 -25.84 14.70 -4.86
CA HIS A 242 -26.56 13.50 -5.30
C HIS A 242 -25.64 12.28 -5.43
N TYR A 243 -24.36 12.50 -5.73
CA TYR A 243 -23.39 11.43 -5.97
C TYR A 243 -22.59 11.04 -4.72
N ILE A 244 -22.99 11.56 -3.54
CA ILE A 244 -22.24 11.37 -2.29
C ILE A 244 -23.12 10.69 -1.25
N ASP A 245 -22.74 9.46 -0.89
CA ASP A 245 -23.38 8.74 0.20
C ASP A 245 -22.59 8.92 1.50
N THR A 246 -23.30 8.82 2.62
CA THR A 246 -22.69 8.65 3.94
C THR A 246 -22.81 7.20 4.35
N VAL A 247 -21.67 6.55 4.54
CA VAL A 247 -21.58 5.18 5.06
C VAL A 247 -21.04 5.20 6.49
N THR A 248 -21.42 4.22 7.30
CA THR A 248 -20.81 4.03 8.62
C THR A 248 -19.64 3.07 8.49
N VAL A 249 -18.46 3.51 8.89
CA VAL A 249 -17.24 2.69 8.88
C VAL A 249 -16.76 2.44 10.30
N ARG A 250 -16.00 1.35 10.48
CA ARG A 250 -15.31 1.07 11.73
C ARG A 250 -14.09 2.00 11.85
N GLY A 251 -14.13 2.97 12.76
CA GLY A 251 -12.96 3.74 13.16
C GLY A 251 -12.07 2.94 14.10
N VAL A 252 -10.76 2.97 13.87
CA VAL A 252 -9.73 2.35 14.73
C VAL A 252 -8.55 3.28 14.98
N THR A 253 -7.94 3.16 16.16
CA THR A 253 -6.67 3.84 16.49
C THR A 253 -5.46 3.03 16.00
N PRO A 254 -4.27 3.64 15.83
CA PRO A 254 -3.04 2.89 15.49
C PRO A 254 -2.71 1.75 16.47
N ASP A 255 -2.90 1.95 17.78
CA ASP A 255 -2.70 0.89 18.78
C ASP A 255 -3.65 -0.29 18.56
N THR A 256 -4.91 -0.02 18.21
CA THR A 256 -5.88 -1.08 17.88
C THR A 256 -5.48 -1.86 16.64
N VAL A 257 -4.99 -1.20 15.59
CA VAL A 257 -4.47 -1.87 14.38
C VAL A 257 -3.33 -2.83 14.73
N VAL A 258 -2.34 -2.34 15.48
CA VAL A 258 -1.16 -3.13 15.85
C VAL A 258 -1.54 -4.27 16.80
N HIS A 259 -2.44 -4.02 17.74
CA HIS A 259 -2.93 -5.03 18.66
C HIS A 259 -3.67 -6.16 17.92
N GLU A 260 -4.61 -5.84 17.03
CA GLU A 260 -5.33 -6.86 16.24
C GLU A 260 -4.40 -7.63 15.32
N PHE A 261 -3.41 -6.96 14.72
CA PHE A 261 -2.40 -7.64 13.91
C PHE A 261 -1.59 -8.65 14.73
N LYS A 262 -1.17 -8.28 15.95
CA LYS A 262 -0.49 -9.22 16.87
C LYS A 262 -1.39 -10.39 17.26
N GLN A 263 -2.67 -10.13 17.57
CA GLN A 263 -3.64 -11.16 17.94
C GLN A 263 -3.99 -12.12 16.80
N SER A 264 -3.84 -11.70 15.55
CA SER A 264 -4.07 -12.56 14.38
C SER A 264 -3.07 -13.72 14.27
N ASN A 265 -1.95 -13.69 15.01
CA ASN A 265 -0.79 -14.59 14.88
C ASN A 265 -0.11 -14.53 13.49
N LEU A 266 -0.43 -13.53 12.68
CA LEU A 266 0.22 -13.29 11.39
C LEU A 266 1.43 -12.38 11.52
N ALA A 267 1.50 -11.56 12.57
CA ALA A 267 2.67 -10.73 12.84
C ALA A 267 3.89 -11.61 13.19
N VAL A 268 5.05 -11.24 12.67
CA VAL A 268 6.33 -11.91 12.97
C VAL A 268 7.09 -11.16 14.07
N ARG A 269 8.11 -11.81 14.64
CA ARG A 269 8.90 -11.29 15.78
C ARG A 269 7.95 -10.91 16.94
N ASP A 270 8.23 -9.83 17.65
CA ASP A 270 7.37 -9.29 18.72
C ASP A 270 6.18 -8.44 18.19
N GLY A 271 5.94 -8.46 16.88
CA GLY A 271 4.94 -7.63 16.21
C GLY A 271 5.32 -6.14 16.11
N THR A 272 6.59 -5.79 16.28
CA THR A 272 7.11 -4.45 15.96
C THR A 272 6.90 -4.16 14.47
N ILE A 273 6.34 -3.00 14.16
CA ILE A 273 6.08 -2.56 12.78
C ILE A 273 7.36 -1.97 12.17
N ASP A 274 7.72 -2.43 10.98
CA ASP A 274 8.90 -2.01 10.23
C ASP A 274 8.57 -0.97 9.16
N VAL A 275 7.37 -1.05 8.58
CA VAL A 275 6.95 -0.19 7.48
C VAL A 275 5.53 0.32 7.68
N LEU A 276 5.33 1.62 7.52
CA LEU A 276 4.02 2.23 7.38
C LEU A 276 3.89 2.82 5.97
N LEU A 277 2.91 2.32 5.23
CA LEU A 277 2.48 2.83 3.93
C LEU A 277 1.14 3.54 4.10
N ILE A 278 1.04 4.78 3.64
CA ILE A 278 -0.18 5.58 3.74
C ILE A 278 -0.54 6.07 2.34
N ASP A 279 -1.72 5.70 1.89
CA ASP A 279 -2.33 6.17 0.65
C ASP A 279 -3.80 6.48 0.95
N ALA A 280 -4.01 7.53 1.74
CA ALA A 280 -5.33 7.89 2.28
C ALA A 280 -5.96 9.07 1.54
N GLU A 281 -5.58 9.27 0.27
CA GLU A 281 -6.18 10.21 -0.68
C GLU A 281 -6.36 11.62 -0.08
N GLY A 282 -5.33 12.10 0.63
CA GLY A 282 -5.28 13.42 1.25
C GLY A 282 -5.59 13.46 2.75
N TYR A 283 -5.93 12.34 3.39
CA TYR A 283 -5.97 12.22 4.85
C TYR A 283 -4.63 11.76 5.45
N ASP A 284 -3.60 11.64 4.61
CA ASP A 284 -2.30 11.04 4.91
C ASP A 284 -1.59 11.70 6.10
N PHE A 285 -1.63 13.03 6.18
CA PHE A 285 -1.01 13.75 7.30
C PHE A 285 -1.67 13.41 8.65
N ILE A 286 -2.99 13.22 8.68
CA ILE A 286 -3.69 12.86 9.91
C ILE A 286 -3.35 11.42 10.33
N VAL A 287 -3.27 10.50 9.36
CA VAL A 287 -2.82 9.13 9.62
C VAL A 287 -1.40 9.14 10.16
N LEU A 288 -0.48 9.82 9.48
CA LEU A 288 0.92 9.97 9.89
C LEU A 288 1.02 10.52 11.32
N LYS A 289 0.31 11.62 11.60
CA LYS A 289 0.28 12.24 12.92
C LYS A 289 -0.21 11.28 14.00
N SER A 290 -1.21 10.47 13.69
CA SER A 290 -1.78 9.50 14.63
C SER A 290 -0.73 8.45 15.04
N PHE A 291 0.07 7.94 14.10
CA PHE A 291 1.18 7.04 14.41
C PHE A 291 2.30 7.74 15.18
N MET A 292 2.70 8.95 14.77
CA MET A 292 3.84 9.65 15.39
C MET A 292 3.60 10.08 16.85
N ASN A 293 2.34 10.25 17.24
CA ASN A 293 1.95 10.51 18.62
C ASN A 293 2.20 9.32 19.57
N ILE A 294 2.44 8.12 19.04
CA ILE A 294 2.63 6.90 19.81
C ILE A 294 4.08 6.45 19.66
N ALA A 295 4.88 6.61 20.72
CA ALA A 295 6.33 6.46 20.65
C ALA A 295 6.80 5.08 20.16
N HIS A 296 6.11 4.00 20.54
CA HIS A 296 6.44 2.63 20.13
C HIS A 296 5.99 2.28 18.71
N LEU A 297 5.22 3.13 18.04
CA LEU A 297 4.68 2.90 16.69
C LEU A 297 5.38 3.76 15.63
N ARG A 298 6.69 3.99 15.80
CA ARG A 298 7.52 4.79 14.90
C ARG A 298 8.42 3.90 14.05
N PRO A 299 7.90 3.28 12.98
CA PRO A 299 8.64 2.31 12.17
C PRO A 299 9.87 2.95 11.51
N PRO A 300 10.92 2.19 11.19
CA PRO A 300 12.12 2.69 10.50
C PRO A 300 11.82 3.28 9.12
N VAL A 301 10.77 2.80 8.43
CA VAL A 301 10.34 3.30 7.12
C VAL A 301 8.89 3.77 7.16
N ILE A 302 8.66 4.99 6.68
CA ILE A 302 7.33 5.56 6.48
C ILE A 302 7.27 6.08 5.05
N ILE A 303 6.24 5.69 4.30
CA ILE A 303 5.96 6.22 2.97
C ILE A 303 4.53 6.69 2.98
N TYR A 304 4.29 7.92 2.53
CA TYR A 304 2.96 8.49 2.46
C TYR A 304 2.74 9.26 1.17
N GLU A 305 1.52 9.21 0.66
CA GLU A 305 1.14 9.99 -0.50
C GLU A 305 1.12 11.48 -0.14
N ASN A 306 1.76 12.30 -0.97
CA ASN A 306 1.79 13.76 -0.81
C ASN A 306 1.06 14.48 -1.95
N LEU A 307 0.56 13.79 -2.97
CA LEU A 307 -0.09 14.42 -4.12
C LEU A 307 -1.30 15.25 -3.68
N HIS A 308 -2.10 14.71 -2.76
CA HIS A 308 -3.36 15.31 -2.32
C HIS A 308 -3.24 16.22 -1.08
N LEU A 309 -2.06 16.29 -0.46
CA LEU A 309 -1.79 17.16 0.69
C LEU A 309 -1.69 18.64 0.30
N SER A 310 -2.21 19.51 1.19
CA SER A 310 -1.98 20.96 1.07
C SER A 310 -0.51 21.30 1.30
N ALA A 311 -0.04 22.45 0.82
CA ALA A 311 1.34 22.88 1.06
C ALA A 311 1.68 22.96 2.55
N ASN A 312 0.71 23.39 3.37
CA ASN A 312 0.82 23.41 4.82
C ASN A 312 0.95 21.99 5.41
N ASP A 313 0.12 21.04 4.96
CA ASP A 313 0.17 19.66 5.48
C ASP A 313 1.46 18.95 5.06
N LYS A 314 1.98 19.22 3.85
CA LYS A 314 3.29 18.73 3.41
C LYS A 314 4.40 19.22 4.34
N GLN A 315 4.41 20.52 4.64
CA GLN A 315 5.41 21.09 5.54
C GLN A 315 5.29 20.51 6.96
N GLN A 316 4.07 20.45 7.51
CA GLN A 316 3.86 19.90 8.85
C GLN A 316 4.19 18.41 8.93
N ALA A 317 3.91 17.62 7.89
CA ALA A 317 4.29 16.21 7.82
C ALA A 317 5.82 16.05 7.82
N GLN A 318 6.53 16.88 7.05
CA GLN A 318 7.99 16.89 7.02
C GLN A 318 8.57 17.29 8.39
N ASP A 319 8.10 18.39 8.98
CA ASP A 319 8.57 18.88 10.27
C ASP A 319 8.34 17.85 11.39
N LEU A 320 7.18 17.20 11.38
CA LEU A 320 6.82 16.15 12.32
C LEU A 320 7.79 14.96 12.23
N LEU A 321 8.09 14.50 11.01
CA LEU A 321 9.02 13.40 10.79
C LEU A 321 10.45 13.78 11.18
N VAL A 322 10.93 14.95 10.78
CA VAL A 322 12.27 15.44 11.15
C VAL A 322 12.42 15.58 12.66
N ALA A 323 11.42 16.13 13.34
CA ALA A 323 11.40 16.23 14.81
C ALA A 323 11.43 14.86 15.52
N ASN A 324 11.07 13.77 14.81
CA ASN A 324 11.11 12.40 15.31
C ASN A 324 12.32 11.59 14.77
N GLY A 325 13.33 12.27 14.20
CA GLY A 325 14.60 11.68 13.80
C GLY A 325 14.56 10.98 12.43
N TYR A 326 13.62 11.32 11.57
CA TYR A 326 13.57 10.83 10.20
C TYR A 326 14.27 11.80 9.25
N THR A 327 15.02 11.26 8.29
CA THR A 327 15.38 11.95 7.07
C THR A 327 14.24 11.79 6.07
N VAL A 328 13.81 12.90 5.46
CA VAL A 328 12.63 12.94 4.60
C VAL A 328 12.99 13.53 3.24
N TRP A 329 12.51 12.91 2.17
CA TRP A 329 12.53 13.49 0.83
C TRP A 329 11.32 13.04 0.02
N THR A 330 11.08 13.75 -1.08
CA THR A 330 9.94 13.50 -1.98
C THR A 330 10.40 12.81 -3.25
N VAL A 331 9.68 11.76 -3.64
CA VAL A 331 9.84 11.05 -4.91
C VAL A 331 8.49 11.03 -5.62
N ARG A 332 8.37 11.85 -6.68
CA ARG A 332 7.12 12.05 -7.43
C ARG A 332 5.96 12.46 -6.51
N TRP A 333 5.01 11.55 -6.28
CA TRP A 333 3.80 11.74 -5.51
C TRP A 333 3.93 11.25 -4.07
N ASN A 334 5.03 10.57 -3.74
CA ASN A 334 5.27 10.01 -2.41
C ASN A 334 6.32 10.82 -1.66
N SER A 335 6.17 10.90 -0.34
CA SER A 335 7.22 11.30 0.58
C SER A 335 7.72 10.08 1.34
N ILE A 336 9.03 9.98 1.49
CA ILE A 336 9.71 8.86 2.14
C ILE A 336 10.39 9.40 3.39
N GLY A 337 10.05 8.86 4.54
CA GLY A 337 10.71 9.09 5.82
C GLY A 337 11.47 7.85 6.26
N VAL A 338 12.78 7.96 6.41
CA VAL A 338 13.64 6.87 6.90
C VAL A 338 14.45 7.36 8.09
N LYS A 339 14.51 6.57 9.16
CA LYS A 339 15.54 6.76 10.19
C LYS A 339 16.85 6.28 9.58
N ILE A 340 17.86 7.15 9.55
CA ILE A 340 19.23 6.79 9.16
C ILE A 340 20.13 6.83 10.39
N ALA A 341 21.27 6.14 10.34
CA ALA A 341 22.31 6.39 11.32
C ALA A 341 22.88 7.80 11.10
N ASP A 342 23.29 8.48 12.17
CA ASP A 342 24.02 9.76 12.03
C ASP A 342 25.22 9.51 11.09
N ILE A 343 25.25 10.24 9.97
CA ILE A 343 26.19 10.05 8.85
C ILE A 343 27.61 10.48 9.21
#